data_AF-A0A9E3GP91-F1
#
_entry.id   AF-A0A9E3GP91-F1
#
_cell.length_a   1.000
_cell.length_b   1.000
_cell.length_c   1.000
_cell.angle_alpha   90.00
_cell.angle_beta   90.00
_cell.angle_gamma   90.00
#
_symmetry.space_group_name_H-M   'P 1'
#
loop_
_entity.id
_entity.type
_entity.pdbx_description
1 polymer ?
#
loop_
_entity_poly.entity_id
_entity_poly.type
_entity_poly.pdbx_seq_one_letter_code
_entity_poly.pdbx_strand_id
1 'polypeptide(L)'
;MTTTLPPHTPGLRRVIPPDPSPEVVEHLRRLVEQRDAWVRRPSWTDYLAKGGDAHLRPITELSRDQLVAVHAWFRQQRHNLHRVLEGGGSAPDGWVESLPLYRAVRDGARLDA
;
A
#
# COMPACT_ATOMS: atom_id res chain seq x y z
N MET A 1 7.17 20.94 -11.80
CA MET A 1 7.78 20.57 -10.51
C MET A 1 7.97 19.07 -10.53
N THR A 2 9.21 18.60 -10.56
CA THR A 2 9.54 17.19 -10.80
C THR A 2 9.58 16.47 -9.47
N THR A 3 8.53 15.72 -9.11
CA THR A 3 8.59 14.82 -7.95
C THR A 3 9.58 13.71 -8.30
N THR A 4 10.82 13.84 -7.84
CA THR A 4 11.84 12.81 -8.00
C THR A 4 11.44 11.62 -7.14
N LEU A 5 10.83 10.61 -7.76
CA LEU A 5 10.77 9.28 -7.19
C LEU A 5 12.22 8.85 -6.92
N PRO A 6 12.57 8.41 -5.69
CA PRO A 6 13.93 7.99 -5.41
C PRO A 6 14.33 6.87 -6.38
N PRO A 7 15.59 6.84 -6.85
CA PRO A 7 16.07 5.78 -7.73
C PRO A 7 15.81 4.40 -7.10
N HIS A 8 15.56 3.39 -7.95
CA HIS A 8 15.37 1.99 -7.54
C HIS A 8 16.56 1.51 -6.73
N THR A 9 16.50 1.73 -5.42
CA THR A 9 17.58 1.36 -4.51
C THR A 9 17.29 -0.05 -4.04
N PRO A 10 18.15 -1.04 -4.35
CA PRO A 10 17.98 -2.39 -3.83
C PRO A 10 17.99 -2.33 -2.31
N GLY A 11 16.85 -2.67 -1.69
CA GLY A 11 16.66 -2.57 -0.24
C GLY A 11 15.64 -1.52 0.21
N LEU A 12 15.23 -0.58 -0.64
CA LEU A 12 14.17 0.38 -0.28
C LEU A 12 12.85 -0.38 -0.08
N ARG A 13 12.27 -0.16 1.11
CA ARG A 13 10.98 -0.73 1.54
C ARG A 13 9.89 -0.16 0.62
N ARG A 14 8.74 -0.82 0.50
CA ARG A 14 7.53 -0.17 -0.06
C ARG A 14 7.31 1.08 0.81
N VAL A 15 7.59 2.26 0.30
CA VAL A 15 7.48 3.52 1.03
C VAL A 15 6.61 4.44 0.21
N ILE A 16 5.74 5.17 0.90
CA ILE A 16 4.89 6.17 0.28
C ILE A 16 5.70 7.47 0.25
N PRO A 17 5.80 8.14 -0.92
CA PRO A 17 6.47 9.43 -0.98
C PRO A 17 5.77 10.44 -0.06
N PRO A 18 6.51 11.32 0.63
CA PRO A 18 5.92 12.28 1.58
C PRO A 18 5.04 13.33 0.89
N ASP A 19 5.34 13.65 -0.37
CA ASP A 19 4.61 14.61 -1.21
C ASP A 19 4.35 13.99 -2.60
N PRO A 20 3.38 13.06 -2.69
CA PRO A 20 3.03 12.40 -3.94
C PRO A 20 2.26 13.33 -4.88
N SER A 21 2.43 13.14 -6.19
CA SER A 21 1.57 13.80 -7.17
C SER A 21 0.11 13.32 -7.04
N PRO A 22 -0.88 14.10 -7.51
CA PRO A 22 -2.29 13.70 -7.46
C PRO A 22 -2.58 12.33 -8.10
N GLU A 23 -1.86 11.98 -9.17
CA GLU A 23 -1.95 10.68 -9.83
C GLU A 23 -1.48 9.54 -8.90
N VAL A 24 -0.37 9.73 -8.18
CA VAL A 24 0.11 8.75 -7.20
C VAL A 24 -0.89 8.60 -6.04
N VAL A 25 -1.52 9.69 -5.61
CA VAL A 25 -2.58 9.65 -4.59
C VAL A 25 -3.77 8.82 -5.09
N GLU A 26 -4.20 9.03 -6.34
CA GLU A 26 -5.29 8.28 -6.96
C GLU A 26 -4.95 6.78 -7.05
N HIS A 27 -3.74 6.43 -7.49
CA HIS A 27 -3.29 5.04 -7.55
C HIS A 27 -3.22 4.39 -6.16
N LEU A 28 -2.72 5.11 -5.14
CA LEU A 28 -2.72 4.64 -3.76
C LEU A 28 -4.13 4.45 -3.22
N ARG A 29 -5.04 5.38 -3.51
CA ARG A 29 -6.45 5.30 -3.11
C ARG A 29 -7.11 4.06 -3.71
N ARG A 30 -6.97 3.86 -5.02
CA ARG A 30 -7.45 2.66 -5.72
C ARG A 30 -6.88 1.38 -5.11
N LEU A 31 -5.59 1.36 -4.79
CA LEU A 31 -4.93 0.20 -4.17
C LEU A 31 -5.55 -0.17 -2.82
N VAL A 32 -5.81 0.80 -1.93
CA VAL A 32 -6.29 0.51 -0.58
C VAL A 32 -7.80 0.30 -0.49
N GLU A 33 -8.56 0.84 -1.45
CA GLU A 33 -10.02 0.69 -1.54
C GLU A 33 -10.45 -0.64 -2.18
N GLN A 34 -9.59 -1.27 -2.99
CA GLN A 34 -9.85 -2.62 -3.49
C GLN A 34 -9.67 -3.69 -2.40
N ARG A 35 -10.05 -4.95 -2.70
CA ARG A 35 -9.95 -6.07 -1.75
C ARG A 35 -9.09 -7.23 -2.23
N ASP A 36 -8.84 -7.31 -3.54
CA ASP A 36 -8.52 -8.58 -4.17
C ASP A 36 -7.07 -8.71 -4.58
N ALA A 37 -6.34 -7.61 -4.70
CA ALA A 37 -4.97 -7.65 -5.19
C ALA A 37 -4.02 -6.72 -4.44
N TRP A 38 -2.73 -7.06 -4.55
CA TRP A 38 -1.65 -6.34 -3.94
C TRP A 38 -0.47 -6.20 -4.91
N VAL A 39 0.23 -5.07 -4.81
CA VAL A 39 1.42 -4.81 -5.61
C VAL A 39 2.68 -5.46 -5.01
N ARG A 40 3.38 -6.25 -5.83
CA ARG A 40 4.65 -6.86 -5.41
C ARG A 40 5.72 -5.78 -5.23
N ARG A 41 6.63 -6.02 -4.28
CA ARG A 41 7.74 -5.11 -3.96
C ARG A 41 8.52 -4.59 -5.19
N PRO A 42 8.95 -5.40 -6.19
CA PRO A 42 9.69 -4.89 -7.33
C PRO A 42 8.88 -3.96 -8.23
N SER A 43 7.55 -4.09 -8.23
CA SER A 43 6.64 -3.31 -9.07
C SER A 43 6.04 -2.10 -8.35
N TRP A 44 6.43 -1.85 -7.09
CA TRP A 44 5.87 -0.78 -6.26
C TRP A 44 6.03 0.60 -6.92
N THR A 45 7.27 0.96 -7.29
CA THR A 45 7.56 2.28 -7.87
C THR A 45 6.86 2.47 -9.22
N ASP A 46 6.90 1.46 -10.10
CA ASP A 46 6.19 1.50 -11.38
C ASP A 46 4.68 1.63 -11.19
N TYR A 47 4.09 0.88 -10.25
CA TYR A 47 2.67 0.97 -9.95
C TYR A 47 2.27 2.36 -9.44
N LEU A 48 3.05 2.97 -8.54
CA LEU A 48 2.78 4.33 -8.09
C LEU A 48 2.83 5.33 -9.25
N ALA A 49 3.83 5.20 -10.12
CA ALA A 49 4.05 6.13 -11.23
C ALA A 49 3.02 5.99 -12.36
N LYS A 50 2.66 4.77 -12.75
CA LYS A 50 1.87 4.48 -13.96
C LYS A 50 0.46 3.98 -13.67
N GLY A 51 0.22 3.48 -12.46
CA GLY A 51 -0.95 2.69 -12.15
C GLY A 51 -0.97 1.36 -12.94
N GLY A 52 -2.09 0.65 -12.84
CA GLY A 52 -2.39 -0.49 -13.72
C GLY A 52 -2.33 -1.88 -13.06
N ASP A 53 -3.28 -2.72 -13.47
CA ASP A 53 -3.51 -4.06 -12.91
C ASP A 53 -2.38 -5.05 -13.22
N ALA A 54 -1.56 -4.79 -14.25
CA ALA A 54 -0.42 -5.63 -14.59
C ALA A 54 0.63 -5.74 -13.46
N HIS A 55 0.65 -4.77 -12.54
CA HIS A 55 1.53 -4.77 -11.37
C HIS A 55 0.88 -5.36 -10.12
N LEU A 56 -0.43 -5.64 -10.18
CA LEU A 56 -1.20 -6.22 -9.11
C LEU A 56 -1.16 -7.74 -9.19
N ARG A 57 -1.15 -8.38 -8.03
CA ARG A 57 -1.28 -9.83 -7.90
C ARG A 57 -2.42 -10.15 -6.96
N PRO A 58 -3.29 -11.13 -7.29
CA PRO A 58 -4.34 -11.55 -6.39
C PRO A 58 -3.79 -11.88 -5.00
N ILE A 59 -4.48 -11.45 -3.94
CA ILE A 59 -4.08 -11.75 -2.57
C ILE A 59 -4.11 -13.26 -2.29
N THR A 60 -4.94 -14.00 -3.02
CA THR A 60 -5.04 -15.47 -2.97
C THR A 60 -3.79 -16.17 -3.51
N GLU A 61 -2.97 -15.49 -4.32
CA GLU A 61 -1.69 -16.00 -4.81
C GLU A 61 -0.52 -15.68 -3.87
N LEU A 62 -0.74 -14.87 -2.82
CA LEU A 62 0.30 -14.52 -1.88
C LEU A 62 0.51 -15.63 -0.85
N SER A 63 1.76 -15.91 -0.53
CA SER A 63 2.08 -16.80 0.59
C SER A 63 1.70 -16.17 1.93
N ARG A 64 1.57 -16.98 2.98
CA ARG A 64 1.28 -16.49 4.33
C ARG A 64 2.29 -15.44 4.79
N ASP A 65 3.59 -15.68 4.62
CA ASP A 65 4.64 -14.70 4.95
C ASP A 65 4.49 -13.39 4.19
N GLN A 66 4.09 -13.47 2.92
CA GLN A 66 3.83 -12.28 2.12
C GLN A 66 2.63 -11.51 2.70
N LEU A 67 1.52 -12.18 3.00
CA LEU A 67 0.34 -11.57 3.61
C LEU A 67 0.67 -10.91 4.96
N VAL A 68 1.43 -11.59 5.82
CA VAL A 68 1.93 -11.02 7.10
C VAL A 68 2.77 -9.77 6.85
N ALA A 69 3.67 -9.79 5.85
CA ALA A 69 4.49 -8.64 5.50
C ALA A 69 3.67 -7.48 4.90
N VAL A 70 2.59 -7.76 4.15
CA VAL A 70 1.65 -6.73 3.68
C VAL A 70 0.89 -6.12 4.85
N HIS A 71 0.38 -6.94 5.76
CA HIS A 71 -0.31 -6.50 6.96
C HIS A 71 0.57 -5.61 7.84
N ALA A 72 1.80 -6.05 8.11
CA ALA A 72 2.78 -5.26 8.86
C ALA A 72 3.12 -3.94 8.16
N TRP A 73 3.18 -3.94 6.83
CA TRP A 73 3.42 -2.74 6.04
C TRP A 73 2.32 -1.70 6.24
N PHE A 74 1.04 -2.10 6.20
CA PHE A 74 -0.09 -1.20 6.45
C PHE A 74 0.02 -0.54 7.83
N ARG A 75 0.34 -1.31 8.87
CA ARG A 75 0.52 -0.78 10.23
C ARG A 75 1.69 0.21 10.30
N GLN A 76 2.81 -0.10 9.66
CA GLN A 76 3.97 0.79 9.61
C GLN A 76 3.69 2.08 8.83
N GLN A 77 2.89 2.02 7.76
CA GLN A 77 2.59 3.16 6.90
C GLN A 77 1.29 3.88 7.28
N ARG A 78 0.58 3.48 8.34
CA ARG A 78 -0.71 4.03 8.78
C ARG A 78 -0.76 5.55 8.72
N HIS A 79 0.18 6.24 9.37
CA HIS A 79 0.15 7.71 9.44
C HIS A 79 0.49 8.37 8.10
N ASN A 80 1.42 7.80 7.33
CA ASN A 80 1.78 8.32 6.02
C ASN A 80 0.65 8.11 5.00
N LEU A 81 0.01 6.94 5.00
CA LEU A 81 -1.17 6.66 4.19
C LEU A 81 -2.30 7.66 4.48
N HIS A 82 -2.65 7.85 5.75
CA HIS A 82 -3.69 8.79 6.12
C HIS A 82 -3.34 10.23 5.71
N ARG A 83 -2.09 10.66 5.92
CA ARG A 83 -1.66 11.99 5.50
C ARG A 83 -1.82 12.20 4.00
N VAL A 84 -1.41 11.22 3.21
CA VAL A 84 -1.45 11.28 1.76
C VAL A 84 -2.89 11.20 1.23
N LEU A 85 -3.74 10.35 1.81
CA LEU A 85 -5.08 10.10 1.29
C LEU A 85 -6.13 11.09 1.80
N GLU A 86 -6.02 11.52 3.05
CA GLU A 86 -7.01 12.35 3.74
C GLU A 86 -6.50 13.79 4.02
N GLY A 87 -5.21 14.07 3.80
CA GLY A 87 -4.61 15.38 4.05
C GLY A 87 -4.34 15.71 5.52
N GLY A 88 -4.56 14.77 6.46
CA GLY A 88 -4.40 14.97 7.91
C GLY A 88 -3.03 14.59 8.48
N GLY A 89 -2.70 15.02 9.70
CA GLY A 89 -1.39 14.75 10.31
C GLY A 89 -1.13 13.29 10.70
N SER A 90 -2.01 12.73 11.54
CA SER A 90 -1.93 11.36 12.07
C SER A 90 -3.24 10.62 11.85
N ALA A 91 -3.16 9.35 11.45
CA ALA A 91 -4.34 8.51 11.32
C ALA A 91 -4.99 8.25 12.70
N PRO A 92 -6.32 8.33 12.80
CA PRO A 92 -7.04 7.92 14.00
C PRO A 92 -6.90 6.41 14.24
N ASP A 93 -7.24 5.98 15.46
CA ASP A 93 -7.26 4.56 15.78
C ASP A 93 -8.35 3.82 14.99
N GLY A 94 -8.10 2.58 14.58
CA GLY A 94 -9.03 1.82 13.74
C GLY A 94 -9.07 2.24 12.26
N TRP A 95 -8.39 3.32 11.86
CA TRP A 95 -8.47 3.83 10.47
C TRP A 95 -7.90 2.83 9.45
N VAL A 96 -6.70 2.30 9.70
CA VAL A 96 -6.08 1.35 8.77
C VAL A 96 -6.86 0.03 8.74
N GLU A 97 -7.47 -0.33 9.87
CA GLU A 97 -8.34 -1.49 10.04
C GLU A 97 -9.66 -1.37 9.28
N SER A 98 -10.08 -0.14 8.96
CA SER A 98 -11.26 0.12 8.16
C SER A 98 -11.01 -0.10 6.66
N LEU A 99 -9.75 -0.07 6.20
CA LEU A 99 -9.40 -0.18 4.79
C LEU A 99 -9.77 -1.58 4.23
N PRO A 100 -10.49 -1.66 3.10
CA PRO A 100 -10.94 -2.93 2.52
C PRO A 100 -9.79 -3.92 2.26
N LEU A 101 -8.67 -3.44 1.69
CA LEU A 101 -7.52 -4.29 1.41
C LEU A 101 -6.85 -4.79 2.69
N TYR A 102 -6.75 -3.95 3.72
CA TYR A 102 -6.16 -4.35 4.99
C TYR A 102 -6.95 -5.51 5.62
N ARG A 103 -8.28 -5.41 5.61
CA ARG A 103 -9.17 -6.46 6.12
C ARG A 103 -9.00 -7.76 5.35
N ALA A 104 -8.93 -7.69 4.02
CA ALA A 104 -8.75 -8.86 3.17
C ALA A 104 -7.39 -9.55 3.41
N VAL A 105 -6.32 -8.77 3.57
CA VAL A 105 -4.98 -9.29 3.90
C VAL A 105 -4.94 -9.89 5.31
N ARG A 106 -5.58 -9.26 6.29
CA ARG A 106 -5.66 -9.76 7.67
C ARG A 106 -6.38 -11.12 7.73
N ASP A 107 -7.51 -11.23 7.04
CA ASP A 107 -8.29 -12.47 6.94
C ASP A 107 -7.51 -13.58 6.23
N GLY A 108 -6.92 -13.28 5.07
CA GLY A 108 -6.10 -14.24 4.33
C GLY A 108 -4.87 -14.73 5.11
N ALA A 109 -4.28 -13.88 5.95
CA ALA A 109 -3.18 -14.27 6.82
C ALA A 109 -3.62 -15.08 8.06
N ARG A 110 -4.94 -15.10 8.36
CA ARG A 110 -5.52 -15.67 9.59
C ARG A 110 -4.82 -15.19 10.86
N LEU A 111 -4.63 -13.87 10.98
CA LEU A 111 -3.93 -13.26 12.12
C LEU A 111 -4.78 -13.18 13.41
N ASP A 112 -6.04 -13.64 13.36
CA ASP A 112 -7.00 -13.73 14.48
C ASP A 112 -7.20 -15.17 15.00
N ALA A 113 -6.26 -16.09 14.72
CA ALA A 113 -6.28 -17.48 15.19
C ALA A 113 -5.30 -17.74 16.35
#